data_AF-A0A831YJP1-F1
#
_entry.id   AF-A0A831YJP1-F1
#
_cell.length_a   1.000
_cell.length_b   1.000
_cell.length_c   1.000
_cell.angle_alpha   90.00
_cell.angle_beta   90.00
_cell.angle_gamma   90.00
#
_symmetry.space_group_name_H-M   'P 1'
#
loop_
_entity.id
_entity.type
_entity.pdbx_description
1 polymer ?
#
loop_
_entity_poly.entity_id
_entity_poly.type
_entity_poly.pdbx_seq_one_letter_code
_entity_poly.pdbx_strand_id
1 'polypeptide(L)'
;MPVKTSRRQLLKSVAGAPALLAAPAAIAETPAAPRPTILRPGSIPVSTLPSHYDVEPGVHNLEAGYWSMMPRVVAEAFARHTADVNRANAVWARNVLPGGEGWYAAARQAQASIARMVGCAPGEIAVTRSGADALQMLITNYKPLKPGEAVIHCDIDYDAMIAAMRWLGTHRGAQVVDFAMPEPATTANILAAYEDVLKRTPNARLLLVTQVSNKTGLVTPVREIVAMARARGVDTIVDIAHGVACLDFQIEDLGADFAGWSVHKWTSAPLGTGAMYIRQSRLADIDIAFGSTAPADDINARVPPGTVNFAAVQTIPTADVIFINDAQIQVGRAIFTRFTGTARTVFPDQCFRAHVVIGRVVIFGRCTGEPCLTYAFIRNQRV
;
A
#
# COMPACT_ATOMS: atom_id res chain seq x y z
N MET A 1 -63.30 -52.26 -20.88
CA MET A 1 -64.00 -50.96 -20.88
C MET A 1 -63.23 -49.98 -19.99
N PRO A 2 -63.26 -48.68 -20.32
CA PRO A 2 -62.12 -47.75 -20.35
C PRO A 2 -61.93 -47.03 -18.99
N VAL A 3 -60.85 -46.28 -18.72
CA VAL A 3 -60.63 -44.89 -19.15
C VAL A 3 -59.14 -44.55 -19.06
N LYS A 4 -58.60 -44.01 -20.16
CA LYS A 4 -57.32 -43.29 -20.24
C LYS A 4 -57.46 -41.97 -19.47
N THR A 5 -56.62 -41.74 -18.45
CA THR A 5 -56.40 -40.39 -17.91
C THR A 5 -55.18 -39.77 -18.58
N SER A 6 -55.43 -38.69 -19.32
CA SER A 6 -54.44 -37.95 -20.09
C SER A 6 -53.59 -37.03 -19.21
N ARG A 7 -52.37 -36.72 -19.67
CA ARG A 7 -51.39 -35.76 -19.10
C ARG A 7 -51.91 -34.32 -18.91
N ARG A 8 -53.21 -34.04 -19.14
CA ARG A 8 -53.82 -32.70 -19.05
C ARG A 8 -54.67 -32.46 -17.80
N GLN A 9 -54.79 -33.44 -16.89
CA GLN A 9 -55.55 -33.30 -15.64
C GLN A 9 -54.71 -33.07 -14.37
N LEU A 10 -53.38 -33.03 -14.48
CA LEU A 10 -52.50 -32.74 -13.33
C LEU A 10 -52.14 -31.25 -13.17
N LEU A 11 -52.86 -30.36 -13.85
CA LEU A 11 -52.55 -28.91 -13.94
C LEU A 11 -53.60 -27.98 -13.31
N LYS A 12 -54.47 -28.46 -12.41
CA LYS A 12 -55.53 -27.61 -11.82
C LYS A 12 -55.75 -27.70 -10.31
N SER A 13 -54.78 -28.15 -9.53
CA SER A 13 -54.97 -28.19 -8.07
C SER A 13 -53.66 -28.10 -7.29
N VAL A 14 -52.96 -26.97 -7.37
CA VAL A 14 -52.30 -26.31 -6.22
C VAL A 14 -52.15 -24.83 -6.62
N ALA A 15 -53.20 -24.06 -6.40
CA ALA A 15 -53.11 -22.61 -6.30
C ALA A 15 -53.07 -22.28 -4.80
N GLY A 16 -52.06 -21.54 -4.36
CA GLY A 16 -51.98 -21.00 -3.00
C GLY A 16 -50.96 -21.67 -2.08
N ALA A 17 -49.67 -21.49 -2.38
CA ALA A 17 -48.62 -21.49 -1.35
C ALA A 17 -47.72 -20.27 -1.63
N PRO A 18 -47.44 -19.40 -0.64
CA PRO A 18 -46.53 -18.29 -0.86
C PRO A 18 -45.14 -18.86 -1.13
N ALA A 19 -44.58 -18.54 -2.30
CA ALA A 19 -43.19 -18.81 -2.57
C ALA A 19 -42.35 -17.94 -1.62
N LEU A 20 -41.82 -18.54 -0.56
CA LEU A 20 -40.71 -17.99 0.18
C LEU A 20 -39.52 -17.92 -0.79
N LEU A 21 -39.31 -16.73 -1.37
CA LEU A 21 -38.05 -16.35 -1.99
C LEU A 21 -36.97 -16.46 -0.90
N ALA A 22 -36.26 -17.57 -0.88
CA ALA A 22 -35.02 -17.68 -0.13
C ALA A 22 -34.04 -16.68 -0.74
N ALA A 23 -33.86 -15.55 -0.06
CA ALA A 23 -32.78 -14.62 -0.35
C ALA A 23 -31.45 -15.41 -0.29
N PRO A 24 -30.50 -15.18 -1.22
CA PRO A 24 -29.19 -15.79 -1.11
C PRO A 24 -28.60 -15.34 0.22
N ALA A 25 -28.30 -16.29 1.10
CA ALA A 25 -27.59 -16.02 2.33
C ALA A 25 -26.28 -15.35 1.95
N ALA A 26 -26.15 -14.07 2.32
CA ALA A 26 -24.88 -13.38 2.26
C ALA A 26 -23.88 -14.21 3.06
N ILE A 27 -22.90 -14.79 2.38
CA ILE A 27 -21.75 -15.39 3.03
C ILE A 27 -21.00 -14.21 3.65
N ALA A 28 -21.32 -13.90 4.90
CA ALA A 28 -20.50 -13.02 5.70
C ALA A 28 -19.16 -13.74 5.87
N GLU A 29 -18.17 -13.36 5.07
CA GLU A 29 -16.80 -13.80 5.30
C GLU A 29 -16.43 -13.42 6.72
N THR A 30 -16.20 -14.44 7.54
CA THR A 30 -15.68 -14.25 8.88
C THR A 30 -14.31 -13.59 8.71
N PRO A 31 -14.06 -12.41 9.32
CA PRO A 31 -12.76 -11.77 9.22
C PRO A 31 -11.69 -12.80 9.59
N ALA A 32 -10.68 -12.96 8.72
CA ALA A 32 -9.55 -13.82 9.02
C ALA A 32 -9.07 -13.53 10.44
N ALA A 33 -8.87 -14.58 11.24
CA ALA A 33 -8.37 -14.42 12.59
C ALA A 33 -7.11 -13.55 12.56
N PRO A 34 -6.98 -12.54 13.44
CA PRO A 34 -5.80 -11.67 13.44
C PRO A 34 -4.56 -12.55 13.55
N ARG A 35 -3.63 -12.41 12.59
CA ARG A 35 -2.36 -13.10 12.68
C ARG A 35 -1.69 -12.61 13.97
N PRO A 36 -1.16 -13.50 14.82
CA PRO A 36 -0.39 -13.06 15.98
C PRO A 36 0.76 -12.19 15.48
N THR A 37 0.77 -10.91 15.89
CA THR A 37 1.84 -9.97 15.54
C THR A 37 3.09 -10.38 16.29
N ILE A 38 3.92 -11.22 15.68
CA ILE A 38 5.22 -11.58 16.24
C ILE A 38 6.15 -10.40 16.03
N LEU A 39 6.57 -9.75 17.11
CA LEU A 39 7.65 -8.77 17.04
C LEU A 39 8.89 -9.36 16.40
N ARG A 40 9.52 -8.57 15.55
CA ARG A 40 10.88 -8.87 15.11
C ARG A 40 11.84 -8.64 16.27
N PRO A 41 12.84 -9.51 16.48
CA PRO A 41 13.95 -9.20 17.39
C PRO A 41 14.54 -7.81 17.08
N GLY A 42 14.68 -6.95 18.10
CA GLY A 42 15.15 -5.57 17.93
C GLY A 42 14.05 -4.49 17.75
N SER A 43 12.79 -4.90 17.78
CA SER A 43 11.61 -4.01 17.83
C SER A 43 11.68 -2.98 18.95
N ILE A 44 11.27 -1.74 18.67
CA ILE A 44 11.21 -0.65 19.66
C ILE A 44 9.84 -0.72 20.38
N PRO A 45 9.80 -0.87 21.71
CA PRO A 45 8.55 -0.82 22.47
C PRO A 45 7.88 0.56 22.37
N VAL A 46 6.54 0.61 22.26
CA VAL A 46 5.78 1.88 22.27
C VAL A 46 6.12 2.73 23.49
N SER A 47 6.26 2.08 24.66
CA SER A 47 6.53 2.73 25.94
C SER A 47 7.84 3.52 25.98
N THR A 48 8.83 3.11 25.17
CA THR A 48 10.12 3.78 25.08
C THR A 48 10.30 4.54 23.77
N LEU A 49 9.37 4.43 22.81
CA LEU A 49 9.49 5.00 21.46
C LEU A 49 10.01 6.45 21.45
N PRO A 50 9.51 7.40 22.27
CA PRO A 50 10.00 8.77 22.26
C PRO A 50 11.50 8.92 22.56
N SER A 51 12.08 8.07 23.41
CA SER A 51 13.52 8.16 23.76
C SER A 51 14.45 7.74 22.62
N HIS A 52 13.89 7.14 21.57
CA HIS A 52 14.64 6.73 20.37
C HIS A 52 14.65 7.82 19.28
N TYR A 53 13.98 8.96 19.44
CA TYR A 53 13.99 10.03 18.44
C TYR A 53 14.63 11.28 19.00
N ASP A 54 15.41 11.95 18.14
CA ASP A 54 15.94 13.28 18.39
C ASP A 54 15.01 14.29 17.72
N VAL A 55 14.01 14.75 18.48
CA VAL A 55 12.97 15.67 17.98
C VAL A 55 13.31 17.12 18.32
N GLU A 56 13.04 18.03 17.38
CA GLU A 56 13.20 19.46 17.63
C GLU A 56 12.22 19.93 18.73
N PRO A 57 12.72 20.53 19.82
CA PRO A 57 11.85 21.04 20.87
C PRO A 57 10.86 22.08 20.33
N GLY A 58 9.61 22.01 20.81
CA GLY A 58 8.56 22.99 20.45
C GLY A 58 7.86 22.74 19.12
N VAL A 59 8.33 21.81 18.28
CA VAL A 59 7.64 21.42 17.03
C VAL A 59 6.94 20.08 17.21
N HIS A 60 5.64 20.05 16.91
CA HIS A 60 4.87 18.80 16.83
C HIS A 60 4.69 18.40 15.37
N ASN A 61 5.60 17.56 14.87
CA ASN A 61 5.54 17.07 13.50
C ASN A 61 4.47 15.96 13.36
N LEU A 62 3.44 16.21 12.54
CA LEU A 62 2.37 15.25 12.22
C LEU A 62 2.44 14.75 10.76
N GLU A 63 3.59 14.94 10.10
CA GLU A 63 3.81 14.67 8.67
C GLU A 63 4.58 13.36 8.40
N ALA A 64 4.46 12.36 9.29
CA ALA A 64 5.12 11.05 9.12
C ALA A 64 4.76 10.35 7.79
N GLY A 65 3.59 10.68 7.22
CA GLY A 65 3.14 10.22 5.91
C GLY A 65 3.85 10.88 4.73
N TYR A 66 4.45 12.06 4.91
CA TYR A 66 5.32 12.66 3.91
C TYR A 66 6.71 12.01 3.95
N TRP A 67 7.38 12.04 5.11
CA TRP A 67 8.46 11.12 5.48
C TRP A 67 8.56 11.01 7.00
N SER A 68 8.98 9.85 7.51
CA SER A 68 9.18 9.68 8.95
C SER A 68 10.59 10.07 9.38
N MET A 69 10.72 10.61 10.58
CA MET A 69 12.04 10.80 11.20
C MET A 69 12.71 9.43 11.39
N MET A 70 14.02 9.37 11.19
CA MET A 70 14.80 8.20 11.56
C MET A 70 14.93 8.18 13.09
N PRO A 71 14.63 7.07 13.79
CA PRO A 71 15.09 6.95 15.17
C PRO A 71 16.61 6.91 15.21
N ARG A 72 17.18 7.27 16.36
CA ARG A 72 18.61 7.45 16.60
C ARG A 72 19.43 6.27 16.10
N VAL A 73 18.98 5.03 16.31
CA VAL A 73 19.66 3.83 15.80
C VAL A 73 19.80 3.81 14.27
N VAL A 74 18.79 4.26 13.54
CA VAL A 74 18.80 4.37 12.07
C VAL A 74 19.63 5.58 11.64
N ALA A 75 19.47 6.71 12.32
CA ALA A 75 20.24 7.93 12.02
C ALA A 75 21.75 7.73 12.22
N GLU A 76 22.15 7.10 13.32
CA GLU A 76 23.54 6.73 13.63
C GLU A 76 24.11 5.73 12.62
N ALA A 77 23.31 4.72 12.21
CA ALA A 77 23.72 3.80 11.15
C ALA A 77 23.91 4.53 9.82
N PHE A 78 22.99 5.42 9.45
CA PHE A 78 23.11 6.22 8.22
C PHE A 78 24.33 7.14 8.22
N ALA A 79 24.63 7.79 9.36
CA ALA A 79 25.82 8.63 9.51
C ALA A 79 27.12 7.80 9.37
N ARG A 80 27.19 6.62 10.01
CA ARG A 80 28.32 5.70 9.89
C ARG A 80 28.51 5.22 8.44
N HIS A 81 27.45 4.72 7.79
CA HIS A 81 27.51 4.29 6.40
C HIS A 81 27.92 5.42 5.46
N THR A 82 27.48 6.66 5.72
CA THR A 82 27.90 7.83 4.94
C THR A 82 29.41 8.06 5.07
N ALA A 83 29.96 8.00 6.28
CA ALA A 83 31.40 8.12 6.49
C ALA A 83 32.18 6.98 5.82
N ASP A 84 31.69 5.75 5.92
CA ASP A 84 32.36 4.56 5.37
C ASP A 84 32.35 4.55 3.85
N VAL A 85 31.23 4.88 3.21
CA VAL A 85 31.13 5.02 1.74
C VAL A 85 32.07 6.12 1.24
N ASN A 86 32.17 7.25 1.94
CA ASN A 86 33.10 8.32 1.54
C ASN A 86 34.56 7.90 1.71
N ARG A 87 34.89 7.18 2.79
CA ARG A 87 36.25 6.68 3.05
C ARG A 87 36.67 5.63 2.02
N ALA A 88 35.80 4.67 1.72
CA ALA A 88 36.10 3.55 0.82
C ALA A 88 35.91 3.90 -0.66
N ASN A 89 35.08 4.91 -0.96
CA ASN A 89 34.87 5.51 -2.28
C ASN A 89 34.62 4.43 -3.37
N ALA A 90 35.20 4.61 -4.55
CA ALA A 90 34.99 3.80 -5.73
C ALA A 90 35.41 2.33 -5.54
N VAL A 91 36.32 2.04 -4.61
CA VAL A 91 36.78 0.67 -4.32
C VAL A 91 35.61 -0.17 -3.78
N TRP A 92 34.82 0.41 -2.86
CA TRP A 92 33.61 -0.23 -2.34
C TRP A 92 32.48 -0.26 -3.38
N ALA A 93 32.26 0.85 -4.09
CA ALA A 93 31.17 0.97 -5.06
C ALA A 93 31.36 0.05 -6.29
N ARG A 94 32.62 -0.21 -6.68
CA ARG A 94 32.97 -1.14 -7.77
C ARG A 94 33.11 -2.59 -7.31
N ASN A 95 32.87 -2.90 -6.03
CA ASN A 95 32.92 -4.26 -5.46
C ASN A 95 34.29 -4.93 -5.63
N VAL A 96 35.37 -4.17 -5.48
CA VAL A 96 36.75 -4.69 -5.60
C VAL A 96 37.42 -4.94 -4.24
N LEU A 97 36.66 -4.88 -3.14
CA LEU A 97 37.16 -5.23 -1.80
C LEU A 97 37.23 -6.76 -1.61
N PRO A 98 38.21 -7.25 -0.83
CA PRO A 98 38.27 -8.66 -0.45
C PRO A 98 36.98 -9.13 0.25
N GLY A 99 36.61 -10.40 0.06
CA GLY A 99 35.42 -11.00 0.71
C GLY A 99 34.08 -10.70 0.04
N GLY A 100 34.07 -9.99 -1.10
CA GLY A 100 32.84 -9.67 -1.82
C GLY A 100 31.98 -8.60 -1.14
N GLU A 101 32.55 -7.90 -0.16
CA GLU A 101 31.95 -6.75 0.48
C GLU A 101 31.94 -5.55 -0.48
N GLY A 102 30.83 -4.83 -0.55
CA GLY A 102 30.67 -3.74 -1.51
C GLY A 102 29.21 -3.42 -1.78
N TRP A 103 29.00 -2.57 -2.78
CA TRP A 103 27.68 -2.11 -3.17
C TRP A 103 26.68 -3.25 -3.45
N TYR A 104 27.07 -4.29 -4.19
CA TYR A 104 26.14 -5.37 -4.55
C TYR A 104 25.73 -6.20 -3.33
N ALA A 105 26.61 -6.40 -2.37
CA ALA A 105 26.25 -7.08 -1.13
C ALA A 105 25.27 -6.22 -0.31
N ALA A 106 25.52 -4.92 -0.16
CA ALA A 106 24.63 -4.00 0.54
C ALA A 106 23.25 -3.89 -0.13
N ALA A 107 23.21 -3.79 -1.46
CA ALA A 107 21.97 -3.75 -2.22
C ALA A 107 21.14 -5.03 -2.05
N ARG A 108 21.77 -6.22 -2.12
CA ARG A 108 21.08 -7.50 -1.86
C ARG A 108 20.55 -7.61 -0.43
N GLN A 109 21.28 -7.09 0.56
CA GLN A 109 20.82 -7.08 1.95
C GLN A 109 19.59 -6.17 2.12
N ALA A 110 19.60 -4.99 1.51
CA ALA A 110 18.45 -4.08 1.49
C ALA A 110 17.24 -4.72 0.80
N GLN A 111 17.44 -5.33 -0.37
CA GLN A 111 16.40 -6.05 -1.13
C GLN A 111 15.78 -7.17 -0.29
N ALA A 112 16.61 -8.03 0.32
CA ALA A 112 16.15 -9.12 1.17
C ALA A 112 15.41 -8.61 2.43
N SER A 113 15.83 -7.47 2.96
CA SER A 113 15.17 -6.82 4.08
C SER A 113 13.77 -6.31 3.72
N ILE A 114 13.64 -5.58 2.61
CA ILE A 114 12.34 -5.13 2.10
C ILE A 114 11.43 -6.31 1.78
N ALA A 115 11.95 -7.37 1.16
CA ALA A 115 11.18 -8.57 0.85
C ALA A 115 10.60 -9.24 2.11
N ARG A 116 11.37 -9.29 3.20
CA ARG A 116 10.86 -9.74 4.51
C ARG A 116 9.80 -8.79 5.09
N MET A 117 9.88 -7.48 4.88
CA MET A 117 8.86 -6.54 5.38
C MET A 117 7.47 -6.87 4.82
N VAL A 118 7.39 -7.27 3.55
CA VAL A 118 6.12 -7.50 2.84
C VAL A 118 5.82 -8.97 2.54
N GLY A 119 6.70 -9.90 2.93
CA GLY A 119 6.45 -11.34 2.88
C GLY A 119 6.60 -11.99 1.51
N CYS A 120 7.59 -11.59 0.72
CA CYS A 120 7.86 -12.18 -0.60
C CYS A 120 9.32 -12.62 -0.77
N ALA A 121 9.65 -13.19 -1.93
CA ALA A 121 11.03 -13.56 -2.23
C ALA A 121 11.88 -12.31 -2.56
N PRO A 122 13.18 -12.27 -2.18
CA PRO A 122 14.06 -11.15 -2.53
C PRO A 122 14.10 -10.84 -4.03
N GLY A 123 14.05 -11.88 -4.89
CA GLY A 123 14.03 -11.72 -6.35
C GLY A 123 12.78 -11.05 -6.92
N GLU A 124 11.76 -10.80 -6.10
CA GLU A 124 10.54 -10.09 -6.49
C GLU A 124 10.56 -8.62 -6.07
N ILE A 125 11.64 -8.15 -5.43
CA ILE A 125 11.81 -6.76 -4.99
C ILE A 125 12.93 -6.09 -5.77
N ALA A 126 12.72 -4.87 -6.25
CA ALA A 126 13.83 -3.99 -6.63
C ALA A 126 13.83 -2.73 -5.76
N VAL A 127 15.02 -2.32 -5.32
CA VAL A 127 15.20 -1.08 -4.54
C VAL A 127 15.27 0.11 -5.50
N THR A 128 14.42 1.11 -5.28
CA THR A 128 14.32 2.32 -6.09
C THR A 128 14.71 3.56 -5.27
N ARG A 129 14.76 4.73 -5.93
CA ARG A 129 15.06 6.00 -5.25
C ARG A 129 13.86 6.59 -4.52
N SER A 130 12.64 6.16 -4.84
CA SER A 130 11.41 6.61 -4.20
C SER A 130 10.22 5.71 -4.56
N GLY A 131 9.11 5.82 -3.84
CA GLY A 131 7.86 5.17 -4.24
C GLY A 131 7.32 5.68 -5.57
N ALA A 132 7.54 6.97 -5.88
CA ALA A 132 7.14 7.54 -7.16
C ALA A 132 7.96 6.93 -8.31
N ASP A 133 9.28 6.75 -8.14
CA ASP A 133 10.13 6.06 -9.10
C ASP A 133 9.66 4.63 -9.32
N ALA A 134 9.33 3.91 -8.24
CA ALA A 134 8.85 2.54 -8.31
C ALA A 134 7.56 2.45 -9.15
N LEU A 135 6.54 3.20 -8.76
CA LEU A 135 5.23 3.15 -9.40
C LEU A 135 5.26 3.70 -10.83
N GLN A 136 6.02 4.77 -11.09
CA GLN A 136 6.17 5.28 -12.46
C GLN A 136 6.85 4.27 -13.36
N MET A 137 7.91 3.58 -12.91
CA MET A 137 8.55 2.54 -13.72
C MET A 137 7.62 1.36 -13.98
N LEU A 138 6.79 0.97 -13.02
CA LEU A 138 5.76 -0.05 -13.24
C LEU A 138 4.72 0.43 -14.27
N ILE A 139 4.20 1.65 -14.15
CA ILE A 139 3.15 2.18 -15.02
C ILE A 139 3.68 2.38 -16.45
N THR A 140 4.79 3.10 -16.62
CA THR A 140 5.26 3.54 -17.95
C THR A 140 5.87 2.40 -18.76
N ASN A 141 6.52 1.43 -18.10
CA ASN A 141 7.11 0.25 -18.72
C ASN A 141 6.19 -0.97 -18.71
N TYR A 142 4.90 -0.83 -18.39
CA TYR A 142 3.97 -1.95 -18.44
C TYR A 142 3.75 -2.40 -19.89
N LYS A 143 4.38 -3.51 -20.26
CA LYS A 143 4.53 -4.01 -21.63
C LYS A 143 3.23 -4.50 -22.28
N PRO A 144 2.29 -5.18 -21.59
CA PRO A 144 1.07 -5.70 -22.22
C PRO A 144 0.14 -4.64 -22.82
N LEU A 145 0.26 -3.38 -22.41
CA LEU A 145 -0.56 -2.28 -22.91
C LEU A 145 -0.33 -1.99 -24.40
N LYS A 146 -1.42 -2.05 -25.16
CA LYS A 146 -1.46 -1.72 -26.60
C LYS A 146 -2.15 -0.37 -26.84
N PRO A 147 -1.80 0.34 -27.93
CA PRO A 147 -2.54 1.54 -28.33
C PRO A 147 -4.04 1.26 -28.48
N GLY A 148 -4.88 2.18 -27.97
CA GLY A 148 -6.34 2.07 -27.95
C GLY A 148 -6.92 1.27 -26.77
N GLU A 149 -6.11 0.54 -26.01
CA GLU A 149 -6.55 -0.07 -24.75
C GLU A 149 -6.64 0.98 -23.63
N ALA A 150 -7.50 0.72 -22.65
CA ALA A 150 -7.78 1.67 -21.59
C ALA A 150 -6.94 1.42 -20.33
N VAL A 151 -6.56 2.52 -19.68
CA VAL A 151 -5.93 2.54 -18.36
C VAL A 151 -6.83 3.33 -17.41
N ILE A 152 -7.10 2.77 -16.23
CA ILE A 152 -8.08 3.31 -15.29
C ILE A 152 -7.37 3.83 -14.03
N HIS A 153 -7.75 5.02 -13.58
CA HIS A 153 -7.36 5.55 -12.27
C HIS A 153 -8.56 6.19 -11.54
N CYS A 154 -8.43 6.35 -10.23
CA CYS A 154 -9.39 7.05 -9.38
C CYS A 154 -8.89 8.48 -9.08
N ASP A 155 -9.76 9.37 -8.62
CA ASP A 155 -9.42 10.74 -8.19
C ASP A 155 -8.63 10.78 -6.86
N ILE A 156 -8.80 9.75 -6.02
CA ILE A 156 -8.04 9.60 -4.76
C ILE A 156 -6.63 9.05 -4.97
N ASP A 157 -6.30 8.58 -6.17
CA ASP A 157 -4.95 8.11 -6.47
C ASP A 157 -3.95 9.27 -6.37
N TYR A 158 -2.69 8.93 -6.12
CA TYR A 158 -1.65 9.93 -5.98
C TYR A 158 -1.44 10.68 -7.30
N ASP A 159 -1.36 12.01 -7.24
CA ASP A 159 -1.38 12.87 -8.43
C ASP A 159 -0.24 12.56 -9.42
N ALA A 160 0.94 12.18 -8.90
CA ALA A 160 2.06 11.80 -9.76
C ALA A 160 1.80 10.47 -10.51
N MET A 161 0.99 9.56 -9.95
CA MET A 161 0.60 8.31 -10.61
C MET A 161 -0.54 8.53 -11.60
N ILE A 162 -1.49 9.41 -11.26
CA ILE A 162 -2.49 9.91 -12.22
C ILE A 162 -1.78 10.53 -13.43
N ALA A 163 -0.74 11.35 -13.19
CA ALA A 163 0.07 11.93 -14.27
C ALA A 163 0.79 10.86 -15.10
N ALA A 164 1.31 9.79 -14.49
CA ALA A 164 1.91 8.67 -15.22
C ALA A 164 0.88 7.89 -16.07
N MET A 165 -0.34 7.69 -15.56
CA MET A 165 -1.44 7.09 -16.34
C MET A 165 -1.83 7.98 -17.53
N ARG A 166 -1.87 9.30 -17.33
CA ARG A 166 -2.09 10.27 -18.42
C ARG A 166 -0.95 10.29 -19.44
N TRP A 167 0.29 10.10 -18.99
CA TRP A 167 1.46 9.99 -19.85
C TRP A 167 1.35 8.80 -20.82
N LEU A 168 0.79 7.66 -20.37
CA LEU A 168 0.49 6.51 -21.25
C LEU A 168 -0.47 6.90 -22.38
N GLY A 169 -1.42 7.80 -22.13
CA GLY A 169 -2.32 8.30 -23.16
C GLY A 169 -1.58 9.07 -24.25
N THR A 170 -0.73 10.01 -23.87
CA THR A 170 -0.01 10.88 -24.82
C THR A 170 1.16 10.20 -25.53
N HIS A 171 1.79 9.18 -24.93
CA HIS A 171 3.02 8.56 -25.46
C HIS A 171 2.84 7.13 -25.94
N ARG A 172 1.81 6.42 -25.46
CA ARG A 172 1.53 5.02 -25.82
C ARG A 172 0.13 4.81 -26.43
N GLY A 173 -0.61 5.90 -26.64
CA GLY A 173 -1.93 5.87 -27.28
C GLY A 173 -3.01 5.19 -26.44
N ALA A 174 -2.84 5.14 -25.11
CA ALA A 174 -3.83 4.57 -24.21
C ALA A 174 -5.07 5.45 -24.08
N GLN A 175 -6.24 4.85 -23.90
CA GLN A 175 -7.43 5.57 -23.46
C GLN A 175 -7.37 5.75 -21.94
N VAL A 176 -7.24 6.98 -21.46
CA VAL A 176 -7.21 7.26 -20.02
C VAL A 176 -8.65 7.40 -19.53
N VAL A 177 -9.04 6.57 -18.56
CA VAL A 177 -10.38 6.58 -17.96
C VAL A 177 -10.25 6.90 -16.49
N ASP A 178 -10.97 7.92 -16.04
CA ASP A 178 -11.07 8.27 -14.62
C ASP A 178 -12.47 8.00 -14.06
N PHE A 179 -12.53 7.94 -12.74
CA PHE A 179 -13.76 7.92 -11.96
C PHE A 179 -13.51 8.54 -10.59
N ALA A 180 -14.58 9.04 -9.97
CA ALA A 180 -14.52 9.60 -8.62
C ALA A 180 -14.86 8.54 -7.57
N MET A 181 -14.14 8.54 -6.46
CA MET A 181 -14.48 7.74 -5.29
C MET A 181 -15.84 8.21 -4.72
N PRO A 182 -16.81 7.33 -4.48
CA PRO A 182 -18.13 7.74 -4.00
C PRO A 182 -18.08 8.24 -2.55
N GLU A 183 -18.97 9.17 -2.23
CA GLU A 183 -19.25 9.62 -0.87
C GLU A 183 -20.69 9.24 -0.50
N PRO A 184 -20.93 8.48 0.59
CA PRO A 184 -19.94 7.95 1.53
C PRO A 184 -19.12 6.77 0.97
N ALA A 185 -17.82 6.75 1.27
CA ALA A 185 -16.89 5.70 0.83
C ALA A 185 -17.01 4.41 1.67
N THR A 186 -18.20 3.81 1.71
CA THR A 186 -18.39 2.48 2.31
C THR A 186 -17.75 1.39 1.43
N THR A 187 -17.37 0.24 2.00
CA THR A 187 -16.81 -0.88 1.23
C THR A 187 -17.71 -1.26 0.05
N ALA A 188 -19.03 -1.34 0.26
CA ALA A 188 -19.99 -1.66 -0.80
C ALA A 188 -19.99 -0.59 -1.91
N ASN A 189 -20.00 0.70 -1.56
CA ASN A 189 -19.97 1.78 -2.54
C ASN A 189 -18.65 1.81 -3.33
N ILE A 190 -17.52 1.60 -2.65
CA ILE A 190 -16.20 1.52 -3.29
C ILE A 190 -16.20 0.38 -4.32
N LEU A 191 -16.61 -0.83 -3.90
CA LEU A 191 -16.64 -1.98 -4.81
C LEU A 191 -17.59 -1.77 -5.98
N ALA A 192 -18.76 -1.16 -5.75
CA ALA A 192 -19.71 -0.82 -6.80
C ALA A 192 -19.13 0.18 -7.82
N ALA A 193 -18.37 1.18 -7.35
CA ALA A 193 -17.72 2.15 -8.23
C ALA A 193 -16.61 1.51 -9.09
N TYR A 194 -15.77 0.64 -8.50
CA TYR A 194 -14.78 -0.13 -9.26
C TYR A 194 -15.44 -1.10 -10.25
N GLU A 195 -16.54 -1.75 -9.86
CA GLU A 195 -17.28 -2.64 -10.75
C GLU A 195 -17.91 -1.88 -11.92
N ASP A 196 -18.51 -0.71 -11.68
CA ASP A 196 -19.08 0.16 -12.71
C ASP A 196 -18.02 0.58 -13.73
N VAL A 197 -16.89 1.14 -13.28
CA VAL A 197 -15.82 1.59 -14.21
C VAL A 197 -15.26 0.43 -15.02
N LEU A 198 -15.07 -0.75 -14.41
CA LEU A 198 -14.63 -1.96 -15.12
C LEU A 198 -15.70 -2.51 -16.09
N LYS A 199 -16.99 -2.28 -15.85
CA LYS A 199 -18.09 -2.67 -16.77
C LYS A 199 -18.18 -1.74 -17.96
N ARG A 200 -18.11 -0.43 -17.75
CA ARG A 200 -18.19 0.58 -18.81
C ARG A 200 -16.90 0.75 -19.62
N THR A 201 -15.83 0.07 -19.23
CA THR A 201 -14.54 0.08 -19.94
C THR A 201 -14.10 -1.35 -20.33
N PRO A 202 -14.76 -1.98 -21.32
CA PRO A 202 -14.49 -3.37 -21.71
C PRO A 202 -13.10 -3.60 -22.33
N ASN A 203 -12.43 -2.54 -22.79
CA ASN A 203 -11.06 -2.54 -23.31
C ASN A 203 -10.01 -2.18 -22.24
N ALA A 204 -10.37 -2.18 -20.95
CA ALA A 204 -9.43 -1.94 -19.86
C ALA A 204 -8.31 -2.97 -19.85
N ARG A 205 -7.09 -2.50 -19.64
CA ARG A 205 -5.89 -3.33 -19.59
C ARG A 205 -5.12 -3.17 -18.28
N LEU A 206 -5.13 -1.97 -17.71
CA LEU A 206 -4.41 -1.64 -16.49
C LEU A 206 -5.27 -0.79 -15.56
N LEU A 207 -5.29 -1.14 -14.27
CA LEU A 207 -5.95 -0.40 -13.21
C LEU A 207 -4.94 0.02 -12.15
N LEU A 208 -4.90 1.32 -11.84
CA LEU A 208 -4.18 1.84 -10.68
C LEU A 208 -5.08 1.74 -9.43
N VAL A 209 -4.52 1.28 -8.32
CA VAL A 209 -5.23 1.17 -7.05
C VAL A 209 -4.38 1.71 -5.91
N THR A 210 -4.84 2.73 -5.20
CA THR A 210 -4.21 3.18 -3.96
C THR A 210 -4.77 2.42 -2.75
N GLN A 211 -3.92 1.77 -1.97
CA GLN A 211 -4.32 1.01 -0.78
C GLN A 211 -4.80 1.92 0.35
N VAL A 212 -4.07 3.00 0.61
CA VAL A 212 -4.41 4.02 1.61
C VAL A 212 -4.21 5.40 1.00
N SER A 213 -5.30 6.16 0.85
CA SER A 213 -5.23 7.49 0.23
C SER A 213 -4.42 8.45 1.10
N ASN A 214 -3.44 9.12 0.49
CA ASN A 214 -2.70 10.20 1.16
C ASN A 214 -3.55 11.47 1.36
N LYS A 215 -4.67 11.60 0.63
CA LYS A 215 -5.57 12.77 0.66
C LYS A 215 -6.61 12.64 1.77
N THR A 216 -7.16 11.44 1.96
CA THR A 216 -8.32 11.20 2.84
C THR A 216 -8.09 10.16 3.93
N GLY A 217 -6.95 9.44 3.89
CA GLY A 217 -6.70 8.29 4.75
C GLY A 217 -7.63 7.09 4.52
N LEU A 218 -8.43 7.11 3.45
CA LEU A 218 -9.32 6.01 3.10
C LEU A 218 -8.51 4.74 2.80
N VAL A 219 -8.83 3.65 3.49
CA VAL A 219 -8.29 2.31 3.21
C VAL A 219 -9.24 1.59 2.24
N THR A 220 -8.72 1.18 1.08
CA THR A 220 -9.53 0.51 0.04
C THR A 220 -9.52 -1.01 0.20
N PRO A 221 -10.59 -1.73 -0.18
CA PRO A 221 -10.65 -3.19 -0.21
C PRO A 221 -9.86 -3.74 -1.41
N VAL A 222 -8.52 -3.64 -1.35
CA VAL A 222 -7.63 -3.92 -2.48
C VAL A 222 -7.80 -5.34 -3.02
N ARG A 223 -7.90 -6.34 -2.14
CA ARG A 223 -8.01 -7.75 -2.54
C ARG A 223 -9.22 -7.99 -3.44
N GLU A 224 -10.36 -7.44 -3.06
CA GLU A 224 -11.61 -7.54 -3.78
C GLU A 224 -11.56 -6.75 -5.08
N ILE A 225 -10.97 -5.55 -5.08
CA ILE A 225 -10.75 -4.74 -6.30
C ILE A 225 -9.87 -5.49 -7.30
N VAL A 226 -8.75 -6.05 -6.85
CA VAL A 226 -7.83 -6.84 -7.69
C VAL A 226 -8.53 -8.07 -8.24
N ALA A 227 -9.34 -8.77 -7.44
CA ALA A 227 -10.10 -9.93 -7.92
C ALA A 227 -11.13 -9.54 -9.01
N MET A 228 -11.85 -8.42 -8.85
CA MET A 228 -12.78 -7.91 -9.85
C MET A 228 -12.09 -7.53 -11.16
N ALA A 229 -10.92 -6.88 -11.09
CA ALA A 229 -10.11 -6.51 -12.24
C ALA A 229 -9.58 -7.77 -12.97
N ARG A 230 -8.99 -8.71 -12.23
CA ARG A 230 -8.45 -9.97 -12.77
C ARG A 230 -9.51 -10.81 -13.46
N ALA A 231 -10.72 -10.88 -12.91
CA ALA A 231 -11.84 -11.60 -13.53
C ALA A 231 -12.23 -11.07 -14.92
N ARG A 232 -11.78 -9.85 -15.26
CA ARG A 232 -12.00 -9.19 -16.56
C ARG A 232 -10.73 -9.11 -17.41
N GLY A 233 -9.63 -9.73 -16.99
CA GLY A 233 -8.34 -9.66 -17.67
C GLY A 233 -7.64 -8.30 -17.56
N VAL A 234 -7.99 -7.51 -16.53
CA VAL A 234 -7.37 -6.22 -16.21
C VAL A 234 -6.32 -6.43 -15.14
N ASP A 235 -5.08 -6.04 -15.41
CA ASP A 235 -4.00 -6.09 -14.43
C ASP A 235 -4.01 -4.89 -13.51
N THR A 236 -3.43 -5.03 -12.32
CA THR A 236 -3.43 -3.99 -11.28
C THR A 236 -2.03 -3.62 -10.84
N ILE A 237 -1.74 -2.32 -10.76
CA ILE A 237 -0.60 -1.77 -10.00
C ILE A 237 -1.15 -1.15 -8.72
N VAL A 238 -0.61 -1.59 -7.57
CA VAL A 238 -1.06 -1.10 -6.26
C VAL A 238 -0.04 -0.15 -5.64
N ASP A 239 -0.47 1.07 -5.31
CA ASP A 239 0.28 1.99 -4.45
C ASP A 239 0.04 1.62 -2.98
N ILE A 240 1.10 1.14 -2.32
CA ILE A 240 1.08 0.71 -0.91
C ILE A 240 1.90 1.64 -0.01
N ALA A 241 2.24 2.86 -0.47
CA ALA A 241 3.11 3.80 0.24
C ALA A 241 2.59 4.22 1.63
N HIS A 242 1.28 4.18 1.83
CA HIS A 242 0.64 4.45 3.12
C HIS A 242 0.11 3.21 3.84
N GLY A 243 0.32 2.01 3.27
CA GLY A 243 -0.03 0.75 3.92
C GLY A 243 1.15 0.05 4.57
N VAL A 244 2.31 -0.02 3.92
CA VAL A 244 3.49 -0.71 4.46
C VAL A 244 3.89 -0.08 5.81
N ALA A 245 4.07 -0.93 6.83
CA ALA A 245 4.32 -0.56 8.23
C ALA A 245 3.20 0.23 8.95
N CYS A 246 2.03 0.41 8.31
CA CYS A 246 0.81 0.97 8.92
C CYS A 246 -0.30 -0.07 9.09
N LEU A 247 -0.47 -0.93 8.10
CA LEU A 247 -1.48 -1.97 8.05
C LEU A 247 -0.84 -3.35 8.24
N ASP A 248 -1.57 -4.27 8.86
CA ASP A 248 -1.16 -5.66 9.02
C ASP A 248 -1.56 -6.46 7.76
N PHE A 249 -0.63 -6.57 6.81
CA PHE A 249 -0.79 -7.39 5.62
C PHE A 249 0.58 -7.90 5.12
N GLN A 250 0.55 -8.98 4.36
CA GLN A 250 1.62 -9.42 3.48
C GLN A 250 1.19 -9.17 2.03
N ILE A 251 2.14 -9.01 1.12
CA ILE A 251 1.85 -8.58 -0.26
C ILE A 251 0.90 -9.52 -1.00
N GLU A 252 0.96 -10.81 -0.69
CA GLU A 252 0.05 -11.83 -1.22
C GLU A 252 -1.41 -11.66 -0.76
N ASP A 253 -1.64 -11.01 0.38
CA ASP A 253 -3.00 -10.75 0.87
C ASP A 253 -3.75 -9.81 -0.10
N LEU A 254 -3.02 -8.92 -0.80
CA LEU A 254 -3.56 -8.02 -1.83
C LEU A 254 -3.94 -8.75 -3.12
N GLY A 255 -3.30 -9.89 -3.40
CA GLY A 255 -3.47 -10.64 -4.65
C GLY A 255 -2.93 -9.93 -5.90
N ALA A 256 -2.27 -8.77 -5.76
CA ALA A 256 -1.72 -7.98 -6.86
C ALA A 256 -0.46 -8.62 -7.45
N ASP A 257 -0.18 -8.26 -8.70
CA ASP A 257 1.02 -8.70 -9.43
C ASP A 257 2.15 -7.65 -9.40
N PHE A 258 1.78 -6.38 -9.18
CA PHE A 258 2.69 -5.25 -9.15
C PHE A 258 2.33 -4.32 -8.00
N ALA A 259 3.33 -3.86 -7.25
CA ALA A 259 3.13 -2.85 -6.22
C ALA A 259 4.35 -1.94 -6.08
N GLY A 260 4.16 -0.71 -5.61
CA GLY A 260 5.24 0.22 -5.36
C GLY A 260 5.02 1.09 -4.13
N TRP A 261 6.11 1.45 -3.45
CA TRP A 261 6.05 2.27 -2.24
C TRP A 261 7.36 2.98 -1.91
N SER A 262 7.25 4.05 -1.13
CA SER A 262 8.40 4.66 -0.47
C SER A 262 8.75 3.85 0.78
N VAL A 263 10.02 3.51 0.93
CA VAL A 263 10.49 2.84 2.16
C VAL A 263 10.68 3.89 3.27
N HIS A 264 11.14 5.10 2.94
CA HIS A 264 11.40 6.20 3.88
C HIS A 264 10.18 6.85 4.59
N LYS A 265 8.97 6.34 4.36
CA LYS A 265 7.78 6.78 5.11
C LYS A 265 7.73 6.04 6.44
N TRP A 266 6.72 5.22 6.64
CA TRP A 266 6.40 4.60 7.92
C TRP A 266 7.44 3.61 8.45
N THR A 267 8.35 3.11 7.60
CA THR A 267 9.48 2.27 8.07
C THR A 267 10.61 3.08 8.71
N SER A 268 10.59 4.41 8.59
CA SER A 268 11.66 5.30 9.07
C SER A 268 13.04 5.04 8.43
N ALA A 269 13.10 4.41 7.26
CA ALA A 269 14.34 4.33 6.48
C ALA A 269 14.79 5.71 5.95
N PRO A 270 16.07 5.90 5.58
CA PRO A 270 16.54 7.18 5.07
C PRO A 270 15.82 7.62 3.78
N LEU A 271 15.65 8.93 3.61
CA LEU A 271 15.14 9.54 2.37
C LEU A 271 15.90 9.07 1.13
N GLY A 272 15.22 9.09 -0.02
CA GLY A 272 15.80 8.60 -1.27
C GLY A 272 15.77 7.07 -1.40
N THR A 273 14.85 6.40 -0.68
CA THR A 273 14.63 4.96 -0.75
C THR A 273 13.18 4.62 -1.09
N GLY A 274 13.00 3.71 -2.03
CA GLY A 274 11.72 3.15 -2.44
C GLY A 274 11.87 1.67 -2.81
N ALA A 275 10.75 1.04 -3.12
CA ALA A 275 10.73 -0.32 -3.59
C ALA A 275 9.60 -0.54 -4.59
N MET A 276 9.87 -1.39 -5.57
CA MET A 276 8.83 -2.03 -6.38
C MET A 276 8.81 -3.53 -6.10
N TYR A 277 7.63 -4.10 -6.15
CA TYR A 277 7.37 -5.52 -6.19
C TYR A 277 6.84 -5.89 -7.57
N ILE A 278 7.40 -6.96 -8.13
CA ILE A 278 6.85 -7.63 -9.32
C ILE A 278 6.80 -9.13 -9.01
N ARG A 279 5.60 -9.70 -9.08
CA ARG A 279 5.42 -11.15 -8.94
C ARG A 279 6.35 -11.86 -9.92
N GLN A 280 7.07 -12.88 -9.47
CA GLN A 280 8.12 -13.53 -10.28
C GLN A 280 7.62 -13.99 -11.66
N SER A 281 6.41 -14.56 -11.72
CA SER A 281 5.78 -15.03 -12.97
C SER A 281 5.36 -13.91 -13.93
N ARG A 282 5.38 -12.65 -13.49
CA ARG A 282 4.94 -11.46 -14.23
C ARG A 282 6.11 -10.50 -14.54
N LEU A 283 7.35 -10.87 -14.23
CA LEU A 283 8.54 -10.02 -14.46
C LEU A 283 8.71 -9.57 -15.92
N ALA A 284 8.32 -10.42 -16.87
CA ALA A 284 8.41 -10.11 -18.30
C ALA A 284 7.36 -9.09 -18.78
N ASP A 285 6.36 -8.77 -17.96
CA ASP A 285 5.30 -7.81 -18.29
C ASP A 285 5.70 -6.37 -17.96
N ILE A 286 6.84 -6.17 -17.29
CA ILE A 286 7.46 -4.86 -17.13
C ILE A 286 8.72 -4.85 -18.00
N ASP A 287 8.82 -3.90 -18.92
CA ASP A 287 9.99 -3.76 -19.80
C ASP A 287 11.24 -3.39 -19.01
N ILE A 288 12.41 -3.77 -19.56
CA ILE A 288 13.71 -3.36 -19.02
C ILE A 288 13.79 -1.84 -19.00
N ALA A 289 14.19 -1.29 -17.85
CA ALA A 289 14.31 0.15 -17.70
C ALA A 289 15.36 0.71 -18.67
N PHE A 290 15.11 1.91 -19.19
CA PHE A 290 16.00 2.57 -20.13
C PHE A 290 17.45 2.61 -19.60
N GLY A 291 18.40 2.28 -20.48
CA GLY A 291 19.82 2.26 -20.16
C GLY A 291 20.28 1.10 -19.27
N SER A 292 19.37 0.27 -18.74
CA SER A 292 19.76 -0.87 -17.92
C SER A 292 20.42 -1.97 -18.76
N THR A 293 21.51 -2.52 -18.24
CA THR A 293 22.26 -3.64 -18.83
C THR A 293 22.22 -4.90 -17.98
N ALA A 294 21.44 -4.88 -16.89
CA ALA A 294 21.24 -6.05 -16.05
C ALA A 294 20.48 -7.16 -16.82
N PRO A 295 20.66 -8.44 -16.45
CA PRO A 295 19.97 -9.55 -17.10
C PRO A 295 18.45 -9.39 -17.12
N ALA A 296 17.80 -9.80 -18.22
CA ALA A 296 16.36 -9.61 -18.42
C ALA A 296 15.49 -10.33 -17.37
N ASP A 297 16.00 -11.43 -16.80
CA ASP A 297 15.40 -12.24 -15.75
C ASP A 297 15.72 -11.73 -14.32
N ASP A 298 16.49 -10.65 -14.18
CA ASP A 298 16.72 -9.96 -12.92
C ASP A 298 15.75 -8.76 -12.78
N ILE A 299 15.03 -8.70 -11.65
CA ILE A 299 14.14 -7.58 -11.36
C ILE A 299 14.87 -6.23 -11.29
N ASN A 300 16.15 -6.22 -10.94
CA ASN A 300 16.95 -5.00 -10.92
C ASN A 300 17.13 -4.39 -12.32
N ALA A 301 16.91 -5.16 -13.39
CA ALA A 301 16.86 -4.60 -14.75
C ALA A 301 15.64 -3.67 -14.98
N ARG A 302 14.67 -3.63 -14.06
CA ARG A 302 13.49 -2.75 -14.10
C ARG A 302 13.71 -1.40 -13.41
N VAL A 303 14.93 -1.16 -12.92
CA VAL A 303 15.34 0.12 -12.33
C VAL A 303 16.38 0.78 -13.25
N PRO A 304 16.20 2.05 -13.65
CA PRO A 304 17.21 2.76 -14.42
C PRO A 304 18.55 2.80 -13.68
N PRO A 305 19.68 2.61 -14.37
CA PRO A 305 20.99 2.66 -13.72
C PRO A 305 21.30 4.08 -13.25
N GLY A 306 22.14 4.17 -12.21
CA GLY A 306 22.64 5.45 -11.72
C GLY A 306 23.31 5.32 -10.35
N THR A 307 24.16 6.28 -10.01
CA THR A 307 24.72 6.39 -8.66
C THR A 307 23.60 6.84 -7.72
N VAL A 308 23.22 5.95 -6.81
CA VAL A 308 22.23 6.22 -5.76
C VAL A 308 22.91 6.63 -4.46
N ASN A 309 22.13 7.04 -3.47
CA ASN A 309 22.65 7.21 -2.12
C ASN A 309 22.96 5.83 -1.50
N PHE A 310 24.21 5.37 -1.66
CA PHE A 310 24.67 4.07 -1.18
C PHE A 310 24.44 3.87 0.31
N ALA A 311 24.73 4.90 1.12
CA ALA A 311 24.54 4.85 2.56
C ALA A 311 23.06 4.71 2.93
N ALA A 312 22.15 5.34 2.19
CA ALA A 312 20.72 5.23 2.44
C ALA A 312 20.23 3.80 2.22
N VAL A 313 20.64 3.19 1.09
CA VAL A 313 20.28 1.80 0.77
C VAL A 313 20.90 0.82 1.77
N GLN A 314 22.18 0.99 2.11
CA GLN A 314 22.86 0.15 3.11
C GLN A 314 22.21 0.24 4.50
N THR A 315 21.50 1.33 4.80
CA THR A 315 20.84 1.53 6.10
C THR A 315 19.46 0.88 6.17
N ILE A 316 18.82 0.55 5.04
CA ILE A 316 17.46 -0.05 5.01
C ILE A 316 17.30 -1.24 5.97
N PRO A 317 18.24 -2.21 6.04
CA PRO A 317 18.15 -3.31 7.01
C PRO A 317 18.08 -2.88 8.48
N THR A 318 18.60 -1.70 8.82
CA THR A 318 18.49 -1.13 10.19
C THR A 318 17.12 -0.55 10.46
N ALA A 319 16.38 -0.14 9.43
CA ALA A 319 15.00 0.34 9.58
C ALA A 319 14.00 -0.83 9.70
N ASP A 320 14.36 -2.00 9.15
CA ASP A 320 13.57 -3.24 9.17
C ASP A 320 13.29 -3.82 10.57
N VAL A 321 14.08 -3.42 11.57
CA VAL A 321 13.86 -3.85 12.96
C VAL A 321 12.78 -3.04 13.66
N ILE A 322 12.26 -1.96 13.07
CA ILE A 322 11.24 -1.12 13.68
C ILE A 322 9.86 -1.68 13.33
N PHE A 323 9.51 -2.81 13.94
CA PHE A 323 8.11 -3.19 14.12
C PHE A 323 7.76 -2.91 15.58
N ILE A 324 6.65 -2.22 15.81
CA ILE A 324 6.31 -1.69 17.13
C ILE A 324 5.50 -2.76 17.89
N ASN A 325 5.83 -3.00 19.17
CA ASN A 325 5.13 -4.03 19.95
C ASN A 325 3.82 -3.59 20.61
N ASP A 326 2.92 -4.55 20.54
CA ASP A 326 1.88 -5.07 21.43
C ASP A 326 0.75 -4.21 21.94
N ALA A 327 -0.37 -4.93 21.92
CA ALA A 327 -1.72 -4.56 22.25
C ALA A 327 -2.29 -3.60 21.22
N GLN A 328 -3.42 -4.04 20.67
CA GLN A 328 -4.49 -3.16 20.25
C GLN A 328 -4.35 -1.81 20.94
N ILE A 329 -4.09 -0.77 20.16
CA ILE A 329 -4.32 0.57 20.65
C ILE A 329 -5.84 0.68 20.73
N GLN A 330 -6.40 0.14 21.81
CA GLN A 330 -7.61 0.65 22.41
C GLN A 330 -7.27 2.09 22.73
N VAL A 331 -7.64 3.01 21.85
CA VAL A 331 -7.82 4.41 22.24
C VAL A 331 -9.08 4.44 23.10
N GLY A 332 -8.93 3.92 24.31
CA GLY A 332 -9.89 3.98 25.39
C GLY A 332 -9.58 5.19 26.25
N ARG A 333 -10.43 6.21 26.16
CA ARG A 333 -10.73 7.24 27.17
C ARG A 333 -9.67 8.26 27.64
N ALA A 334 -8.35 8.02 27.60
CA ALA A 334 -7.44 8.84 28.42
C ALA A 334 -6.87 10.13 27.78
N ILE A 335 -6.86 10.29 26.45
CA ILE A 335 -6.12 11.39 25.80
C ILE A 335 -6.96 12.65 25.53
N PHE A 336 -8.30 12.57 25.59
CA PHE A 336 -9.17 13.71 25.29
C PHE A 336 -9.30 14.73 26.43
N THR A 337 -8.97 14.40 27.68
CA THR A 337 -9.30 15.26 28.83
C THR A 337 -8.36 16.45 29.05
N ARG A 338 -7.30 16.62 28.23
CA ARG A 338 -6.30 17.69 28.45
C ARG A 338 -6.23 18.76 27.36
N PHE A 339 -6.97 18.65 26.26
CA PHE A 339 -6.86 19.56 25.11
C PHE A 339 -8.11 20.40 24.80
N THR A 340 -9.21 20.23 25.54
CA THR A 340 -10.34 21.17 25.50
C THR A 340 -10.56 21.75 26.89
N GLY A 341 -9.91 22.89 27.17
CA GLY A 341 -10.53 23.86 28.04
C GLY A 341 -11.87 24.21 27.40
N THR A 342 -12.97 23.73 28.00
CA THR A 342 -14.37 23.93 27.56
C THR A 342 -14.83 23.22 26.28
N ALA A 343 -15.05 21.89 26.35
CA ALA A 343 -16.19 21.22 25.70
C ALA A 343 -16.34 19.79 26.26
N ARG A 344 -17.39 19.55 27.06
CA ARG A 344 -17.81 18.20 27.44
C ARG A 344 -18.67 17.63 26.32
N THR A 345 -18.11 16.78 25.47
CA THR A 345 -18.89 15.88 24.61
C THR A 345 -18.50 14.45 24.94
N VAL A 346 -19.37 13.76 25.66
CA VAL A 346 -19.23 12.36 26.04
C VAL A 346 -19.72 11.52 24.86
N PHE A 347 -18.83 10.83 24.16
CA PHE A 347 -19.23 9.82 23.18
C PHE A 347 -19.37 8.46 23.90
N PRO A 348 -20.48 7.71 23.70
CA PRO A 348 -20.71 6.42 24.34
C PRO A 348 -19.77 5.34 23.78
N ASP A 349 -19.54 4.30 24.58
CA ASP A 349 -18.57 3.22 24.37
C ASP A 349 -18.75 2.49 23.01
N GLN A 350 -17.98 2.87 21.98
CA GLN A 350 -17.89 2.14 20.71
C GLN A 350 -16.42 2.00 20.27
N CYS A 351 -16.03 0.79 19.84
CA CYS A 351 -14.66 0.36 19.60
C CYS A 351 -13.90 1.22 18.58
N PHE A 352 -12.92 2.00 19.03
CA PHE A 352 -11.90 2.61 18.18
C PHE A 352 -10.74 1.63 17.94
N ARG A 353 -10.32 1.44 16.68
CA ARG A 353 -8.99 0.90 16.36
C ARG A 353 -8.12 2.06 15.87
N ALA A 354 -7.18 2.52 16.68
CA ALA A 354 -6.17 3.45 16.19
C ALA A 354 -4.89 2.69 15.81
N HIS A 355 -4.17 3.24 14.84
CA HIS A 355 -2.80 2.84 14.54
C HIS A 355 -1.92 4.03 14.95
N VAL A 356 -1.19 3.90 16.05
CA VAL A 356 -0.23 4.91 16.51
C VAL A 356 1.00 4.73 15.66
N VAL A 357 1.28 5.72 14.82
CA VAL A 357 2.60 5.84 14.21
C VAL A 357 3.17 7.19 14.63
N ILE A 358 4.22 7.11 15.47
CA ILE A 358 5.11 8.16 15.94
C ILE A 358 4.44 9.32 16.73
N GLY A 359 4.72 9.37 18.04
CA GLY A 359 4.71 10.61 18.82
C GLY A 359 3.35 11.19 19.27
N ARG A 360 2.23 10.90 18.59
CA ARG A 360 0.84 11.03 19.07
C ARG A 360 -0.13 10.49 18.00
N VAL A 361 -1.25 9.96 18.47
CA VAL A 361 -2.25 9.12 17.77
C VAL A 361 -2.61 9.58 16.34
N VAL A 362 -2.46 8.69 15.35
CA VAL A 362 -3.23 8.75 14.09
C VAL A 362 -4.54 8.00 14.34
N ILE A 363 -5.66 8.73 14.37
CA ILE A 363 -6.98 8.15 14.60
C ILE A 363 -7.60 7.80 13.24
N PHE A 364 -7.77 6.51 12.98
CA PHE A 364 -8.71 6.04 11.95
C PHE A 364 -10.03 5.70 12.65
N GLY A 365 -11.04 6.54 12.50
CA GLY A 365 -12.38 6.29 13.05
C GLY A 365 -13.28 5.60 12.04
N ARG A 366 -13.88 4.46 12.40
CA ARG A 366 -15.06 3.91 11.72
C ARG A 366 -16.23 3.98 12.71
N CYS A 367 -17.09 4.99 12.58
CA CYS A 367 -18.35 5.02 13.32
C CYS A 367 -19.33 4.06 12.64
N THR A 368 -19.74 3.01 13.34
CA THR A 368 -20.93 2.26 12.94
C THR A 368 -22.16 3.08 13.29
N GLY A 369 -22.75 3.77 12.31
CA GLY A 369 -24.14 4.20 12.43
C GLY A 369 -24.54 5.54 11.82
N GLU A 370 -23.65 6.52 11.63
CA GLU A 370 -23.92 7.80 10.93
C GLU A 370 -22.62 8.62 10.75
N PRO A 371 -22.53 9.58 9.80
CA PRO A 371 -21.26 10.12 9.32
C PRO A 371 -20.74 11.23 10.23
N CYS A 372 -19.62 11.00 10.89
CA CYS A 372 -18.77 12.06 11.42
C CYS A 372 -17.32 11.79 11.01
N LEU A 373 -16.95 12.34 9.85
CA LEU A 373 -15.57 12.50 9.41
C LEU A 373 -14.94 13.64 10.23
N THR A 374 -13.86 13.39 10.94
CA THR A 374 -12.99 14.46 11.43
C THR A 374 -11.55 14.07 11.21
N TYR A 375 -11.01 14.47 10.06
CA TYR A 375 -9.58 14.69 9.90
C TYR A 375 -9.30 16.15 10.26
N ALA A 376 -8.49 16.37 11.28
CA ALA A 376 -7.96 17.71 11.55
C ALA A 376 -6.85 18.01 10.54
N PHE A 377 -7.22 18.56 9.38
CA PHE A 377 -6.33 19.47 8.67
C PHE A 377 -6.27 20.76 9.48
N ILE A 378 -5.19 21.00 10.25
CA ILE A 378 -4.94 22.35 10.74
C ILE A 378 -4.38 23.15 9.57
N ARG A 379 -5.29 23.69 8.76
CA ARG A 379 -4.99 24.85 7.92
C ARG A 379 -4.53 25.95 8.87
N ASN A 380 -3.31 26.46 8.66
CA ASN A 380 -2.84 27.68 9.26
C ASN A 380 -3.85 28.80 8.98
N GLN A 381 -4.73 29.10 9.94
CA GLN A 381 -5.29 30.44 10.05
C GLN A 381 -4.39 31.19 11.01
N ARG A 382 -3.76 32.23 10.47
CA ARG A 382 -2.98 33.22 11.22
C ARG A 382 -3.80 33.69 12.42
N VAL A 383 -3.16 33.72 13.60
CA VAL A 383 -3.31 34.78 14.59
C VAL A 383 -1.92 35.14 15.07
#